data_AF-A0A5K0VM20-F1
#
_entry.id   AF-A0A5K0VM20-F1
#
_cell.length_a   1.000
_cell.length_b   1.000
_cell.length_c   1.000
_cell.angle_alpha   90.00
_cell.angle_beta   90.00
_cell.angle_gamma   90.00
#
_symmetry.space_group_name_H-M   'P 1'
#
loop_
_entity.id
_entity.type
_entity.pdbx_description
1 polymer ?
#
loop_
_entity_poly.entity_id
_entity_poly.type
_entity_poly.pdbx_seq_one_letter_code
_entity_poly.pdbx_strand_id
1 'polypeptide(L)' 'TEKGIFDAILQGNIDFESQPWPSISNSAKDLVRRMLTQDPKRRITSAQVL' A
#
# COMPACT_ATOMS: atom_id res chain seq x y z
N THR A 1 4.97 -18.02 -8.17
CA THR A 1 4.04 -18.34 -9.29
C THR A 1 3.13 -17.15 -9.48
N GLU A 2 2.75 -16.84 -10.72
CA GLU A 2 1.89 -15.67 -11.03
C GLU A 2 0.57 -15.69 -10.26
N LYS A 3 0.01 -16.88 -10.03
CA LYS A 3 -1.19 -17.08 -9.20
C LYS A 3 -1.04 -16.53 -7.79
N GLY A 4 0.09 -16.80 -7.13
CA GLY A 4 0.33 -16.30 -5.76
C GLY A 4 0.45 -14.78 -5.68
N ILE A 5 0.94 -14.14 -6.75
CA ILE A 5 1.01 -12.67 -6.84
C ILE A 5 -0.41 -12.11 -7.00
N PHE A 6 -1.22 -12.71 -7.89
CA PHE A 6 -2.60 -12.28 -8.10
C PHE A 6 -3.45 -12.42 -6.83
N ASP A 7 -3.30 -13.55 -6.12
CA ASP A 7 -4.00 -13.79 -4.85
C ASP A 7 -3.59 -12.76 -3.78
N ALA A 8 -2.31 -12.41 -3.70
CA ALA A 8 -1.81 -11.39 -2.78
C ALA A 8 -2.34 -9.98 -3.12
N ILE A 9 -2.41 -9.63 -4.42
CA ILE A 9 -3.02 -8.37 -4.88
C ILE A 9 -4.50 -8.32 -4.50
N LEU A 10 -5.22 -9.45 -4.64
CA LEU A 10 -6.64 -9.53 -4.30
C LEU A 10 -6.89 -9.37 -2.79
N GLN A 11 -5.99 -9.90 -1.96
CA GLN A 11 -6.05 -9.74 -0.50
C GLN A 11 -5.81 -8.28 -0.07
N GLY A 12 -4.96 -7.54 -0.79
CA GLY A 12 -4.69 -6.13 -0.51
C GLY A 12 -3.95 -5.88 0.81
N ASN A 13 -3.44 -6.93 1.45
CA ASN A 13 -2.69 -6.81 2.70
C ASN A 13 -1.23 -6.43 2.40
N ILE A 14 -0.81 -5.30 2.96
CA ILE A 14 0.57 -4.81 2.86
C ILE A 14 1.22 -4.95 4.22
N ASP A 15 2.36 -5.63 4.24
CA ASP A 15 3.19 -5.74 5.44
C ASP A 15 4.03 -4.47 5.62
N PHE A 16 3.81 -3.78 6.75
CA PHE A 16 4.57 -2.60 7.19
C PHE A 16 5.38 -2.85 8.48
N GLU A 17 5.48 -4.12 8.90
CA GLU A 17 6.12 -4.58 10.12
C GLU A 17 7.45 -5.27 9.83
N SER A 18 7.58 -5.96 8.71
CA SER A 18 8.86 -6.56 8.29
C SER A 18 9.86 -5.52 7.81
N GLN A 19 11.16 -5.79 8.02
CA GLN A 19 12.23 -4.94 7.50
C GLN A 19 12.09 -4.74 5.97
N PRO A 20 12.28 -3.52 5.45
CA PRO A 20 12.83 -2.33 6.11
C PRO A 20 11.78 -1.44 6.80
N TRP A 21 10.49 -1.78 6.74
CA TRP A 21 9.42 -0.87 7.12
C TRP A 21 9.49 -0.31 8.53
N PRO A 22 9.89 -1.03 9.60
CA PRO A 22 10.05 -0.43 10.93
C PRO A 22 10.94 0.82 10.97
N SER A 23 11.92 0.94 10.07
CA SER A 23 12.82 2.10 10.00
C SER A 23 12.26 3.28 9.17
N ILE A 24 11.19 3.05 8.41
CA ILE A 24 10.57 4.06 7.54
C ILE A 24 9.59 4.92 8.35
N SER A 25 9.51 6.20 8.01
CA SER A 25 8.62 7.15 8.68
C SER A 25 7.14 6.74 8.59
N ASN A 26 6.38 7.06 9.63
CA ASN A 26 4.94 6.81 9.65
C ASN A 26 4.21 7.57 8.52
N SER A 27 4.68 8.77 8.16
CA SER A 27 4.10 9.56 7.06
C SER A 27 4.26 8.86 5.71
N ALA A 28 5.41 8.23 5.45
CA ALA A 28 5.63 7.49 4.22
C ALA A 28 4.77 6.21 4.18
N LYS A 29 4.63 5.49 5.29
CA LYS A 29 3.72 4.34 5.39
C LYS A 29 2.28 4.73 5.13
N ASP A 30 1.83 5.84 5.71
CA ASP A 30 0.46 6.34 5.53
C ASP A 30 0.18 6.77 4.09
N LEU A 31 1.16 7.39 3.42
CA LEU A 31 1.05 7.71 2.01
C LEU A 31 0.85 6.43 1.18
N VAL A 32 1.68 5.39 1.40
CA VAL A 32 1.58 4.11 0.68
C VAL A 32 0.23 3.44 0.93
N ARG A 33 -0.26 3.43 2.18
CA ARG A 33 -1.60 2.91 2.52
C ARG A 33 -2.70 3.60 1.72
N ARG A 34 -2.64 4.93 1.64
CA ARG A 34 -3.63 5.74 0.91
C ARG A 34 -3.54 5.51 -0.61
N MET A 35 -2.34 5.36 -1.16
CA MET A 35 -2.12 5.05 -2.58
C MET A 35 -2.60 3.66 -2.98
N LEU A 36 -2.48 2.68 -2.09
CA LEU A 36 -2.86 1.29 -2.33
C LEU A 36 -4.25 0.94 -1.77
N THR A 37 -5.09 1.94 -1.53
CA THR A 37 -6.50 1.74 -1.12
C THR A 37 -7.23 0.89 -2.17
N GLN A 38 -7.88 -0.19 -1.73
CA GLN A 38 -8.57 -1.14 -2.60
C GLN A 38 -9.72 -0.48 -3.38
N ASP A 39 -10.53 0.34 -2.70
CA ASP A 39 -11.59 1.12 -3.32
C ASP A 39 -11.01 2.28 -4.15
N PRO A 40 -11.14 2.26 -5.49
CA PRO A 40 -10.60 3.33 -6.34
C PRO A 40 -11.21 4.70 -6.08
N LYS A 41 -12.45 4.78 -5.55
CA LYS A 41 -13.11 6.05 -5.22
C LYS A 41 -12.54 6.70 -3.97
N ARG A 42 -11.93 5.91 -3.08
CA ARG A 42 -11.30 6.38 -1.83
C ARG A 42 -9.78 6.48 -1.93
N ARG A 43 -9.19 5.87 -2.98
CA ARG A 43 -7.77 5.97 -3.30
C ARG A 43 -7.39 7.41 -3.61
N ILE A 44 -6.28 7.85 -3.04
CA ILE A 44 -5.79 9.20 -3.30
C ILE A 44 -5.37 9.37 -4.75
N THR A 45 -5.58 10.57 -5.27
CA THR A 45 -5.14 10.93 -6.62
C THR A 45 -3.70 11.45 -6.59
N SER A 46 -3.02 11.41 -7.73
CA SER A 46 -1.66 11.97 -7.87
C SER A 46 -1.59 13.44 -7.44
N ALA A 47 -2.65 14.20 -7.71
CA ALA A 47 -2.77 15.60 -7.30
C ALA A 47 -2.79 15.81 -5.78
N GLN A 48 -3.20 14.80 -4.99
CA GLN A 48 -3.29 14.87 -3.53
C GLN A 48 -1.99 14.44 -2.83
N VAL A 49 -0.99 13.98 -3.58
CA VAL A 49 0.31 13.50 -3.06
C VAL A 49 1.37 14.61 -3.06
N LEU A 50 1.15 15.67 -3.84
CA LEU A 50 2.08 16.78 -4.06
C LEU A 50 2.21 17.73 -2.86
#